data_AF-A0A179CWV5-F1
#
_entry.id   AF-A0A179CWV5-F1
#
_cell.length_a   1.000
_cell.length_b   1.000
_cell.length_c   1.000
_cell.angle_alpha   90.00
_cell.angle_beta   90.00
_cell.angle_gamma   90.00
#
_symmetry.space_group_name_H-M   'P 1'
#
loop_
_entity.id
_entity.type
_entity.pdbx_description
1 polymer ?
#
loop_
_entity_poly.entity_id
_entity_poly.type
_entity_poly.pdbx_seq_one_letter_code
_entity_poly.pdbx_strand_id
1 'polypeptide(L)'
;MNGLAVCHTKQAYSPEFKLSVIQAVKNDQFSAEYAYLYFDIANSGIISQWLHAFDKQGINGLLPKPKACPSMKPKKNACVIAF
;
A
#
# COMPACT_ATOMS: atom_id res chain seq x y z
N MET A 1 -10.89 24.78 -12.36
CA MET A 1 -10.68 23.93 -11.15
C MET A 1 -11.20 22.55 -11.47
N ASN A 2 -10.34 21.59 -11.84
CA ASN A 2 -10.71 20.18 -11.94
C ASN A 2 -9.58 19.38 -11.29
N GLY A 3 -9.74 19.06 -10.02
CA GLY A 3 -8.82 18.16 -9.31
C GLY A 3 -9.03 16.74 -9.84
N LEU A 4 -7.96 16.12 -10.32
CA LEU A 4 -7.92 14.72 -10.74
C LEU A 4 -8.33 13.83 -9.55
N ALA A 5 -9.57 13.34 -9.56
CA ALA A 5 -10.01 12.28 -8.67
C ALA A 5 -9.33 10.97 -9.11
N VAL A 6 -8.12 10.73 -8.61
CA VAL A 6 -7.47 9.42 -8.71
C VAL A 6 -8.26 8.45 -7.84
N CYS A 7 -9.17 7.71 -8.47
CA CYS A 7 -9.78 6.52 -7.90
C CYS A 7 -8.70 5.42 -7.87
N HIS A 8 -7.78 5.51 -6.91
CA HIS A 8 -6.73 4.50 -6.74
C HIS A 8 -7.39 3.20 -6.27
N THR A 9 -7.76 2.33 -7.20
CA THR A 9 -8.04 0.93 -6.89
C THR A 9 -6.72 0.32 -6.43
N LYS A 10 -6.47 0.37 -5.11
CA LYS A 10 -5.27 -0.23 -4.53
C LYS A 10 -5.36 -1.73 -4.78
N GLN A 11 -4.58 -2.25 -5.72
CA GLN A 11 -4.40 -3.69 -5.84
C GLN A 11 -3.82 -4.19 -4.51
N ALA A 12 -4.56 -5.08 -3.86
CA ALA A 12 -4.16 -5.65 -2.59
C ALA A 12 -3.28 -6.86 -2.86
N TYR A 13 -1.97 -6.67 -2.76
CA TYR A 13 -1.01 -7.78 -2.84
C TYR A 13 -0.84 -8.41 -1.46
N SER A 14 -0.90 -9.74 -1.42
CA SER A 14 -0.62 -10.52 -0.21
C SER A 14 0.83 -10.30 0.24
N PRO A 15 1.10 -10.24 1.56
CA PRO A 15 2.46 -10.02 2.07
C PRO A 15 3.46 -11.09 1.63
N GLU A 16 3.01 -12.34 1.48
CA GLU A 16 3.82 -13.46 0.97
C GLU A 16 4.27 -13.19 -0.47
N PHE A 17 3.35 -12.73 -1.32
CA PHE A 17 3.66 -12.39 -2.71
C PHE A 17 4.70 -11.27 -2.80
N LYS A 18 4.52 -10.18 -2.03
CA LYS A 18 5.49 -9.08 -1.99
C LYS A 18 6.88 -9.56 -1.59
N LEU A 19 6.95 -10.49 -0.64
CA LEU A 19 8.21 -11.03 -0.15
C LEU A 19 8.91 -11.87 -1.21
N SER A 20 8.19 -12.71 -1.96
CA SER A 20 8.75 -13.45 -3.11
C SER A 20 9.33 -12.52 -4.18
N VAL A 21 8.63 -11.42 -4.50
CA VAL A 21 9.12 -10.40 -5.46
C VAL A 21 10.41 -9.76 -4.96
N ILE A 22 10.45 -9.33 -3.69
CA ILE A 22 11.65 -8.71 -3.09
C ILE A 22 12.83 -9.68 -3.07
N GLN A 23 12.60 -10.94 -2.70
CA GLN A 23 13.66 -11.95 -2.69
C GLN A 23 14.23 -12.18 -4.09
N ALA A 24 13.37 -12.25 -5.11
CA ALA A 24 13.82 -12.42 -6.48
C ALA A 24 14.68 -11.24 -6.97
N VAL A 25 14.28 -10.01 -6.64
CA VAL A 25 15.08 -8.81 -6.96
C VAL A 25 16.38 -8.77 -6.17
N LYS A 26 16.35 -9.12 -4.87
CA LYS A 26 17.54 -9.09 -4.00
C LYS A 26 18.56 -10.19 -4.32
N ASN A 27 18.10 -11.31 -4.88
CA ASN A 27 18.96 -12.39 -5.38
C ASN A 27 19.52 -12.10 -6.79
N ASP A 28 19.44 -10.86 -7.27
CA ASP A 28 19.86 -10.44 -8.62
C ASP A 28 19.22 -11.26 -9.76
N GLN A 29 18.08 -11.92 -9.51
CA GLN A 29 17.36 -12.65 -10.56
C GLN A 29 16.68 -11.70 -11.53
N PHE A 30 16.27 -10.52 -11.05
CA PHE A 30 15.55 -9.52 -11.83
C PHE A 30 15.92 -8.09 -11.42
N SER A 31 16.10 -7.21 -12.39
CA SER A 31 16.06 -5.76 -12.13
C SER A 31 14.63 -5.33 -11.77
N ALA A 32 14.46 -4.26 -10.99
CA ALA A 32 13.14 -3.76 -10.59
C ALA A 32 12.20 -3.50 -11.79
N GLU A 33 12.76 -3.06 -12.92
CA GLU A 33 12.04 -2.86 -14.18
C GLU A 33 11.55 -4.17 -14.81
N TYR A 34 12.33 -5.24 -14.71
CA TYR A 34 11.93 -6.53 -15.26
C TYR A 34 11.01 -7.32 -14.32
N ALA A 35 11.20 -7.14 -13.01
CA ALA A 35 10.39 -7.78 -11.99
C ALA A 35 8.92 -7.34 -12.10
N TYR A 36 8.62 -6.06 -12.37
CA TYR A 36 7.22 -5.64 -12.48
C TYR A 36 6.52 -6.28 -13.68
N LEU A 37 7.23 -6.45 -14.80
CA LEU A 37 6.71 -7.14 -15.98
C LEU A 37 6.51 -8.63 -15.72
N TYR A 38 7.48 -9.27 -15.06
CA TYR A 38 7.42 -10.70 -14.76
C TYR A 38 6.32 -11.06 -13.77
N PHE A 39 6.13 -10.23 -12.74
CA PHE A 39 5.13 -10.43 -11.69
C PHE A 39 3.77 -9.76 -11.98
N ASP A 40 3.59 -9.20 -13.18
CA ASP A 40 2.38 -8.48 -13.61
C ASP A 40 1.93 -7.39 -12.62
N ILE A 41 2.90 -6.61 -12.14
CA ILE A 41 2.68 -5.50 -11.22
C ILE A 41 2.40 -4.23 -12.03
N ALA A 42 1.52 -3.35 -11.57
CA ALA A 42 1.13 -2.18 -12.37
C ALA A 42 2.26 -1.17 -12.65
N ASN A 43 3.31 -1.13 -11.82
CA ASN A 43 4.39 -0.15 -11.92
C ASN A 43 5.67 -0.62 -11.18
N SER A 44 6.85 -0.36 -11.75
CA SER A 44 8.15 -0.60 -11.09
C SER A 44 8.30 0.17 -9.78
N GLY A 45 7.67 1.36 -9.67
CA GLY A 45 7.66 2.15 -8.43
C GLY A 45 7.06 1.44 -7.22
N ILE A 46 6.15 0.49 -7.42
CA ILE A 46 5.56 -0.33 -6.35
C ILE A 46 6.64 -1.24 -5.73
N ILE A 47 7.51 -1.81 -6.56
CA ILE A 47 8.59 -2.70 -6.13
C ILE A 47 9.64 -1.91 -5.34
N SER A 48 10.01 -0.72 -5.81
CA SER A 48 10.91 0.17 -5.08
C SER A 48 10.36 0.54 -3.70
N GLN A 49 9.05 0.78 -3.60
CA GLN A 49 8.40 1.05 -2.32
C GLN A 49 8.44 -0.17 -1.38
N TRP A 50 8.21 -1.38 -1.89
CA TRP A 50 8.31 -2.60 -1.10
C TRP A 50 9.74 -2.87 -0.65
N LEU A 51 10.73 -2.70 -1.52
CA LEU A 51 12.15 -2.81 -1.18
C LEU A 51 12.53 -1.86 -0.05
N HIS A 52 12.15 -0.58 -0.16
CA HIS A 52 12.43 0.40 0.88
C HIS A 52 11.71 0.07 2.21
N ALA A 53 10.46 -0.38 2.14
CA ALA A 53 9.71 -0.78 3.33
C ALA A 53 10.33 -2.01 4.00
N PHE A 54 10.81 -2.98 3.21
CA PHE A 54 11.50 -4.17 3.69
C PHE A 54 12.87 -3.85 4.29
N ASP A 55 13.65 -2.96 3.68
CA ASP A 55 14.93 -2.53 4.24
C ASP A 55 14.76 -1.84 5.60
N LYS A 56 13.71 -1.02 5.74
CA LYS A 56 13.44 -0.25 6.96
C LYS A 56 12.79 -1.07 8.09
N GLN A 57 11.87 -1.97 7.77
CA GLN A 57 10.99 -2.64 8.75
C GLN A 57 10.92 -4.17 8.56
N GLY A 58 11.65 -4.74 7.59
CA GLY A 58 11.58 -6.14 7.24
C GLY A 58 10.18 -6.54 6.73
N ILE A 59 9.76 -7.76 7.08
CA ILE A 59 8.45 -8.32 6.73
C ILE A 59 7.31 -7.44 7.24
N ASN A 60 7.49 -6.78 8.39
CA ASN A 60 6.48 -5.87 8.96
C ASN A 60 6.17 -4.67 8.04
N GLY A 61 7.13 -4.25 7.21
CA GLY A 61 6.93 -3.19 6.21
C GLY A 61 6.07 -3.61 5.02
N LEU A 62 5.97 -4.92 4.76
CA LEU A 62 5.17 -5.49 3.67
C LEU A 62 3.74 -5.83 4.08
N LEU A 63 3.54 -6.02 5.38
CA LEU A 63 2.21 -6.25 5.93
C LEU A 63 1.29 -5.08 5.60
N PRO A 64 0.03 -5.35 5.22
CA PRO A 64 -0.95 -4.30 5.06
C PRO A 64 -1.05 -3.58 6.40
N LYS A 65 -0.64 -2.31 6.43
CA LYS A 65 -0.75 -1.49 7.65
C LYS A 65 -2.22 -1.56 8.08
N PRO A 66 -2.52 -2.06 9.29
CA PRO A 66 -3.89 -2.07 9.76
C PRO A 66 -4.38 -0.64 9.65
N LYS A 67 -5.50 -0.46 8.93
CA LYS A 67 -6.18 0.82 8.82
C LYS A 67 -6.68 1.18 10.21
N ALA A 68 -5.81 1.68 11.08
CA ALA A 68 -6.19 2.41 12.26
C ALA A 68 -6.64 3.81 11.80
N CYS A 69 -7.69 3.84 10.97
CA CYS A 69 -8.53 4.99 10.84
C CYS A 69 -9.57 4.81 11.95
N PRO A 70 -9.46 5.45 13.11
CA PRO A 70 -10.60 5.53 14.00
C PRO A 70 -11.73 6.16 13.18
N SER A 71 -12.77 5.36 12.94
CA SER A 71 -14.03 5.83 12.38
C SER A 71 -14.41 7.11 13.09
N MET A 72 -14.45 8.23 12.38
CA MET A 72 -15.00 9.47 12.91
C MET A 72 -16.48 9.21 13.12
N LYS A 73 -16.82 8.83 14.35
CA LYS A 73 -18.18 8.74 14.87
C LYS A 73 -18.97 9.98 14.42
N PRO A 74 -20.14 9.83 13.80
CA PRO A 74 -20.94 10.98 13.40
C PRO A 74 -21.34 11.76 14.66
N LYS A 75 -20.98 13.03 14.71
CA LYS A 75 -21.43 13.94 15.77
C LYS A 75 -22.95 14.09 15.63
N LYS A 76 -23.70 13.57 16.59
CA LYS A 76 -25.11 13.89 16.78
C LYS A 76 -25.17 15.33 17.29
N ASN A 77 -25.68 16.24 16.48
CA ASN A 77 -26.06 17.58 16.89
C ASN A 77 -27.39 17.49 17.65
N ALA A 78 -27.30 17.29 18.97
CA ALA A 78 -28.42 17.53 19.88
C ALA A 78 -28.58 19.05 20.04
N CYS A 79 -29.44 19.65 19.21
CA CYS A 79 -30.00 20.96 19.51
C CYS A 79 -31.05 20.75 20.60
N VAL A 80 -30.60 20.76 21.85
CA VAL A 80 -31.49 20.97 23.00
C VAL A 80 -31.69 22.47 23.12
N ILE A 81 -32.87 22.95 22.72
CA ILE A 81 -33.38 24.21 23.25
C ILE A 81 -34.52 23.83 24.19
N ALA A 82 -34.20 23.88 25.48
CA ALA A 82 -35.15 23.93 26.56
C ALA A 82 -35.36 25.39 26.94
N PHE A 83 -36.62 25.69 27.30
CA PHE A 83 -37.24 26.94 27.74
C PHE A 83 -37.76 27.86 26.64
#